data_AF-A0A2S9BMS1-F1
#
_entry.id   AF-A0A2S9BMS1-F1
#
_cell.length_a   1.000
_cell.length_b   1.000
_cell.length_c   1.000
_cell.angle_alpha   90.00
_cell.angle_beta   90.00
_cell.angle_gamma   90.00
#
_symmetry.space_group_name_H-M   'P 1'
#
loop_
_entity.id
_entity.type
_entity.pdbx_description
1 polymer ?
#
loop_
_entity_poly.entity_id
_entity_poly.type
_entity_poly.pdbx_seq_one_letter_code
_entity_poly.pdbx_strand_id
1 'polypeptide(L)' 'MAVGEPERYTGEEWTDYADVSPTWFINLSPTDDAIGGTEVPSVLFLRGSGEDLCIVAIEWGDLSTSP' A
#
# COMPACT_ATOMS: atom_id res chain seq x y z
N MET A 1 5.05 -9.69 -6.20
CA MET A 1 3.93 -9.01 -5.52
C MET A 1 2.75 -8.95 -6.46
N ALA A 2 1.57 -9.31 -5.99
CA ALA A 2 0.32 -9.04 -6.69
C ALA A 2 -0.21 -7.67 -6.24
N VAL A 3 -0.81 -6.93 -7.17
CA VAL A 3 -1.28 -5.57 -6.96
C VAL A 3 -2.80 -5.59 -7.04
N GLY A 4 -3.47 -5.15 -5.98
CA GLY A 4 -4.92 -4.98 -5.97
C GLY A 4 -5.39 -3.84 -6.88
N GLU A 5 -6.70 -3.70 -7.05
CA GLU A 5 -7.25 -2.54 -7.76
C GLU A 5 -7.06 -1.26 -6.92
N PRO A 6 -6.79 -0.11 -7.56
CA PRO A 6 -6.70 1.16 -6.85
C PRO A 6 -8.06 1.60 -6.31
N GLU A 7 -8.07 1.92 -5.02
CA GLU A 7 -9.24 2.37 -4.28
C GLU A 7 -9.11 3.83 -3.88
N ARG A 8 -10.24 4.54 -3.82
CA ARG A 8 -10.24 5.97 -3.53
C ARG A 8 -10.00 6.19 -2.04
N TYR A 9 -9.05 7.06 -1.72
CA TYR A 9 -8.73 7.37 -0.33
C TYR A 9 -9.81 8.26 0.30
N THR A 10 -10.37 7.84 1.43
CA THR A 10 -11.39 8.59 2.19
C THR A 10 -10.88 9.16 3.52
N GLY A 11 -9.71 8.70 3.99
CA GLY A 11 -9.07 9.18 5.23
C GLY A 11 -9.60 8.59 6.53
N GLU A 12 -10.74 7.91 6.49
CA GLU A 12 -11.38 7.32 7.68
C GLU A 12 -10.58 6.13 8.23
N GLU A 13 -10.11 5.24 7.36
CA GLU A 13 -9.35 4.03 7.74
C GLU A 13 -7.84 4.28 7.86
N TRP A 14 -7.36 5.44 7.39
CA TRP A 14 -5.94 5.69 7.14
C TRP A 14 -5.50 7.08 7.61
N THR A 15 -5.97 7.51 8.78
CA THR A 15 -5.82 8.89 9.25
C THR A 15 -4.36 9.34 9.39
N ASP A 16 -3.44 8.44 9.74
CA ASP A 16 -2.00 8.72 9.81
C ASP A 16 -1.39 9.19 8.48
N TYR A 17 -2.05 8.87 7.36
CA TYR A 17 -1.61 9.26 6.01
C TYR A 17 -2.36 10.49 5.46
N ALA A 18 -3.22 11.13 6.26
CA ALA A 18 -4.01 12.27 5.80
C ALA A 18 -3.14 13.50 5.46
N ASP A 19 -2.05 13.72 6.21
CA ASP A 19 -1.11 14.83 6.00
C ASP A 19 -0.43 14.77 4.63
N VAL A 20 -0.21 13.56 4.09
CA VAL A 20 0.32 13.37 2.74
C VAL A 20 -0.76 13.35 1.66
N SER A 21 -1.99 13.76 2.00
CA SER A 21 -3.16 13.97 1.11
C SER A 21 -3.19 13.04 -0.11
N PRO A 22 -3.27 11.72 0.09
CA PRO A 22 -3.37 10.76 -1.00
C PRO A 22 -4.74 10.87 -1.67
N THR A 23 -4.77 10.51 -2.95
CA THR A 23 -5.99 10.43 -3.76
C THR A 23 -6.48 8.98 -3.88
N TRP A 24 -5.55 8.04 -3.90
CA TRP A 24 -5.80 6.61 -4.03
C TRP A 24 -4.90 5.81 -3.10
N PHE A 25 -5.29 4.58 -2.80
CA PHE A 25 -4.41 3.58 -2.22
C PHE A 25 -4.53 2.26 -2.97
N ILE A 26 -3.50 1.43 -2.89
CA ILE A 26 -3.49 0.09 -3.47
C ILE A 26 -2.97 -0.90 -2.43
N ASN A 27 -3.76 -1.93 -2.17
CA ASN A 27 -3.33 -3.08 -1.37
C ASN A 27 -2.34 -3.94 -2.16
N LEU A 28 -1.23 -4.30 -1.53
CA LEU A 28 -0.21 -5.18 -2.07
C LEU A 28 -0.26 -6.52 -1.36
N SER A 29 -0.17 -7.58 -2.16
CA SER A 29 -0.04 -8.93 -1.63
C SER A 29 1.34 -9.51 -1.97
N PRO A 30 1.99 -10.20 -1.02
CA PRO A 30 3.21 -10.94 -1.30
C PRO A 30 2.94 -12.01 -2.37
N THR A 31 3.92 -12.26 -3.23
CA THR A 31 3.91 -13.44 -4.11
C THR A 31 4.46 -14.64 -3.37
N ASP A 32 4.21 -15.85 -3.87
CA ASP A 32 4.59 -17.12 -3.22
C ASP A 32 6.10 -17.22 -2.89
N ASP A 33 6.97 -16.51 -3.61
CA ASP A 33 8.42 -16.46 -3.36
C ASP A 33 8.84 -15.50 -2.23
N ALA A 34 7.91 -14.81 -1.56
CA ALA A 34 8.24 -13.85 -0.52
C ALA A 34 8.80 -14.54 0.75
N ILE A 35 9.93 -14.03 1.24
CA ILE A 35 10.65 -14.63 2.38
C ILE A 35 9.98 -14.17 3.68
N GLY A 36 9.40 -15.13 4.42
CA GLY A 36 8.82 -14.87 5.74
C GLY A 36 9.84 -14.28 6.73
N GLY A 37 9.37 -13.42 7.63
CA GLY A 37 10.21 -12.69 8.57
C GLY A 37 10.86 -11.43 7.99
N THR A 38 10.45 -11.02 6.79
CA THR A 38 10.90 -9.77 6.15
C THR A 38 9.77 -8.75 6.17
N GLU A 39 10.11 -7.49 6.42
CA GLU A 39 9.21 -6.36 6.24
C GLU A 39 8.97 -6.14 4.73
N VAL A 40 7.70 -6.13 4.33
CA VAL A 40 7.28 -5.99 2.94
C VAL A 40 6.24 -4.88 2.83
N PRO A 41 6.20 -4.16 1.69
CA PRO A 41 5.18 -3.15 1.50
C PRO A 41 3.80 -3.80 1.39
N SER A 42 2.85 -3.32 2.19
CA SER A 42 1.47 -3.82 2.29
C SER A 42 0.49 -2.89 1.59
N VAL A 43 0.71 -1.58 1.63
CA VAL A 43 -0.17 -0.58 0.99
C VAL A 43 0.66 0.53 0.35
N LEU A 44 0.30 0.91 -0.88
CA LEU A 44 0.84 2.10 -1.54
C LEU A 44 -0.19 3.22 -1.51
N PHE A 45 0.21 4.40 -1.06
CA PHE A 45 -0.61 5.61 -1.13
C PHE A 45 -0.15 6.48 -2.31
N LEU A 46 -1.10 6.87 -3.15
CA LEU A 46 -0.85 7.56 -4.41
C LEU A 46 -1.56 8.90 -4.43
N ARG A 47 -0.91 9.92 -4.97
CA ARG A 47 -1.51 11.23 -5.25
C ARG A 47 -1.48 11.48 -6.76
N GLY A 48 -2.60 11.95 -7.30
CA GLY A 48 -2.73 12.26 -8.72
C GLY A 48 -4.03 11.74 -9.35
N SER A 49 -4.15 11.88 -10.67
CA SER A 49 -5.32 11.47 -11.43
C SER A 49 -4.94 10.81 -12.75
N GLY A 50 -5.47 9.62 -13.02
CA GLY A 50 -5.26 8.94 -14.29
C GLY A 50 -3.82 8.45 -14.46
N GLU A 51 -3.13 8.95 -15.49
CA GLU A 51 -1.80 8.49 -15.90
C GLU A 51 -0.66 9.10 -15.06
N ASP A 52 -0.92 10.22 -14.38
CA ASP A 52 0.04 10.91 -13.52
C ASP A 52 -0.18 10.52 -12.05
N LEU A 53 0.35 9.35 -11.65
CA LEU A 53 0.31 8.86 -10.27
C LEU A 53 1.69 8.94 -9.62
N CYS A 54 1.76 9.59 -8.45
CA CYS A 54 2.96 9.66 -7.62
C CYS A 54 2.73 8.89 -6.30
N ILE A 55 3.67 8.03 -5.92
CA ILE A 55 3.68 7.41 -4.59
C ILE A 55 4.04 8.49 -3.57
N VAL A 56 3.19 8.68 -2.56
CA VAL A 56 3.38 9.66 -1.49
C VAL A 56 3.65 9.03 -0.13
N ALA A 57 3.23 7.78 0.08
CA ALA A 57 3.55 6.99 1.26
C ALA A 57 3.46 5.49 0.97
N ILE A 58 4.10 4.69 1.83
CA ILE A 58 4.09 3.23 1.81
C ILE A 58 3.83 2.77 3.23
N GLU A 59 2.80 1.95 3.43
CA GLU A 59 2.68 1.15 4.64
C GLU A 59 3.49 -0.13 4.46
N TRP A 60 4.21 -0.49 5.52
CA TRP A 60 5.00 -1.71 5.61
C TRP A 60 4.35 -2.65 6.63
N GLY A 61 4.31 -3.93 6.28
CA GLY A 61 3.83 -5.00 7.15
C GLY A 61 4.85 -6.13 7.24
N ASP A 62 4.81 -6.86 8.34
CA ASP A 62 5.61 -8.05 8.52
C ASP A 62 5.00 -9.23 7.77
N LEU A 63 5.77 -9.83 6.86
CA LEU A 63 5.38 -11.11 6.31
C LEU A 63 5.57 -12.18 7.38
N SER A 64 4.48 -12.61 8.00
CA SER A 64 4.54 -13.65 9.03
C SER A 64 5.17 -14.92 8.45
N THR A 65 6.16 -15.49 9.14
CA THR A 65 6.62 -16.85 8.83
C THR A 65 5.46 -17.80 9.16
N SER A 66 4.82 -18.38 8.14
CA SER A 66 3.94 -19.51 8.39
C SER A 66 4.74 -20.59 9.15
N PRO A 67 4.25 -21.11 10.29
CA PRO A 67 4.97 -22.13 11.06
C PRO A 67 5.12 -23.45 10.30
#